data_AF-A0A940P2G4-F1
#
_entry.id   AF-A0A940P2G4-F1
#
_cell.length_a   1.000
_cell.length_b   1.000
_cell.length_c   1.000
_cell.angle_alpha   90.00
_cell.angle_beta   90.00
_cell.angle_gamma   90.00
#
_symmetry.space_group_name_H-M   'P 1'
#
loop_
_entity.id
_entity.type
_entity.pdbx_description
1 polymer ?
#
loop_
_entity_poly.entity_id
_entity_poly.type
_entity_poly.pdbx_seq_one_letter_code
_entity_poly.pdbx_strand_id
1 'polypeptide(L)'
;MKQLTISQSEGERLIQAVKGLGWAWQTYQREVPDGWYEFKYQPVLRQFMASDMEDQLLSQVRATWFKRIKLPVTVYRELMELATIYEELQDALDHPPYGSQP
;
A
#
# COMPACT_ATOMS: atom_id res chain seq x y z
N MET A 1 -14.90 -14.39 -13.64
CA MET A 1 -13.89 -13.83 -12.71
C MET A 1 -13.83 -14.73 -11.48
N LYS A 2 -12.63 -15.14 -11.04
CA LYS A 2 -12.48 -15.88 -9.78
C LYS A 2 -12.57 -14.89 -8.62
N GLN A 3 -13.23 -15.28 -7.53
CA GLN A 3 -13.38 -14.45 -6.33
C GLN A 3 -12.86 -15.21 -5.10
N LEU A 4 -12.24 -14.50 -4.16
CA LEU A 4 -11.64 -15.05 -2.95
C LEU A 4 -12.39 -14.58 -1.69
N THR A 5 -12.43 -15.45 -0.69
CA THR A 5 -12.80 -15.09 0.67
C THR A 5 -11.52 -14.79 1.44
N ILE A 6 -11.43 -13.60 2.04
CA ILE A 6 -10.31 -13.19 2.89
C ILE A 6 -10.77 -13.14 4.34
N SER A 7 -9.85 -13.30 5.28
CA SER A 7 -10.18 -13.19 6.70
C SER A 7 -10.43 -11.73 7.10
N GLN A 8 -11.04 -11.52 8.28
CA GLN A 8 -11.22 -10.18 8.81
C GLN A 8 -9.87 -9.48 9.07
N SER A 9 -8.94 -10.15 9.74
CA SER A 9 -7.61 -9.60 10.02
C SER A 9 -6.83 -9.27 8.75
N GLU A 10 -6.97 -10.09 7.71
CA GLU A 10 -6.34 -9.85 6.41
C GLU A 10 -6.95 -8.62 5.72
N GLY A 11 -8.28 -8.49 5.70
CA GLY A 11 -8.93 -7.31 5.13
C GLY A 11 -8.58 -6.01 5.87
N GLU A 12 -8.47 -6.05 7.20
CA GLU A 12 -8.02 -4.91 8.02
C GLU A 12 -6.58 -4.52 7.67
N ARG A 13 -5.67 -5.49 7.54
CA ARG A 13 -4.27 -5.26 7.12
C ARG A 13 -4.22 -4.56 5.75
N LEU A 14 -4.96 -5.06 4.77
CA LEU A 14 -4.99 -4.49 3.42
C LEU A 14 -5.54 -3.05 3.41
N ILE A 15 -6.59 -2.78 4.19
CA ILE A 15 -7.13 -1.42 4.32
C ILE A 15 -6.12 -0.46 4.95
N GLN A 16 -5.44 -0.91 6.01
CA GLN A 16 -4.43 -0.08 6.68
C GLN A 16 -3.28 0.25 5.75
N ALA A 17 -2.79 -0.74 5.00
CA ALA A 17 -1.70 -0.51 4.06
C ALA A 17 -2.06 0.49 2.96
N VAL A 18 -3.25 0.35 2.34
CA VAL A 18 -3.71 1.27 1.30
C VAL A 18 -3.85 2.71 1.82
N LYS A 19 -4.43 2.89 3.00
CA LYS A 19 -4.55 4.21 3.64
C LYS A 19 -3.20 4.81 4.06
N GLY A 20 -2.29 3.96 4.52
CA GLY A 20 -0.97 4.36 5.00
C GLY A 20 0.00 4.70 3.86
N LEU A 21 -0.25 4.17 2.65
CA LEU A 21 0.67 4.25 1.51
C LEU A 21 1.02 5.69 1.13
N GLY A 22 0.01 6.56 0.99
CA GLY A 22 0.22 7.93 0.56
C GLY A 22 1.02 8.73 1.57
N TRP A 23 0.69 8.59 2.86
CA TRP A 23 1.44 9.22 3.94
C TRP A 23 2.88 8.71 3.99
N ALA A 24 3.09 7.39 3.98
CA ALA A 24 4.43 6.82 4.03
C ALA A 24 5.28 7.23 2.84
N TRP A 25 4.69 7.32 1.64
CA TRP A 25 5.39 7.78 0.44
C TRP A 25 5.79 9.25 0.54
N GLN A 26 4.89 10.12 1.01
CA GLN A 26 5.22 11.53 1.23
C GLN A 26 6.33 11.71 2.29
N THR A 27 6.25 10.95 3.38
CA THR A 27 7.29 10.94 4.42
C THR A 27 8.63 10.49 3.84
N TYR A 28 8.64 9.41 3.07
CA TYR A 28 9.84 8.93 2.38
C TYR A 28 10.43 10.00 1.46
N GLN A 29 9.63 10.65 0.61
CA GLN A 29 10.13 11.70 -0.27
C GLN A 29 10.68 12.93 0.47
N ARG A 30 10.19 13.21 1.67
CA ARG A 30 10.63 14.36 2.49
C ARG A 30 11.88 14.04 3.29
N GLU A 31 11.92 12.86 3.89
CA GLU A 31 12.94 12.47 4.87
C GLU A 31 14.11 11.73 4.25
N VAL A 32 13.91 11.13 3.07
CA VAL A 32 14.97 10.48 2.30
C VAL A 32 15.47 11.45 1.24
N PRO A 33 16.65 12.08 1.41
CA PRO A 33 17.27 12.88 0.36
C PRO A 33 17.55 12.01 -0.88
N ASP A 34 17.66 12.65 -2.06
CA ASP A 34 17.80 12.07 -3.42
C ASP A 34 18.93 11.02 -3.64
N GLY A 35 19.59 10.51 -2.60
CA GLY A 35 20.75 9.63 -2.68
C GLY A 35 20.78 8.39 -1.79
N TRP A 36 19.75 8.06 -0.99
CA TRP A 36 19.82 6.84 -0.16
C TRP A 36 19.56 5.58 -0.96
N TYR A 37 18.44 5.50 -1.68
CA TYR A 37 18.08 4.37 -2.54
C TYR A 37 17.06 4.79 -3.58
N GLU A 38 17.20 4.30 -4.81
CA GLU A 38 16.09 4.28 -5.77
C GLU A 38 15.08 3.24 -5.28
N PHE A 39 14.05 3.69 -4.56
CA PHE A 39 13.00 2.78 -4.07
C PHE A 39 12.34 2.12 -5.28
N LYS A 40 12.58 0.82 -5.47
CA LYS A 40 12.25 0.07 -6.69
C LYS A 40 10.77 0.15 -7.11
N TYR A 41 9.86 0.48 -6.18
CA TYR A 41 8.42 0.63 -6.45
C TYR A 41 7.97 2.07 -6.71
N GLN A 42 8.90 3.03 -6.88
CA GLN A 42 8.57 4.42 -7.20
C GLN A 42 7.57 4.57 -8.35
N PRO A 43 7.70 3.86 -9.49
CA PRO A 43 6.75 3.97 -10.58
C PRO A 43 5.33 3.55 -10.19
N VAL A 44 5.19 2.47 -9.41
CA VAL A 44 3.90 1.95 -8.93
C VAL A 44 3.27 2.94 -7.96
N LEU A 45 4.05 3.49 -7.03
CA LEU A 45 3.58 4.51 -6.08
C LEU A 45 3.13 5.80 -6.78
N ARG A 46 3.87 6.27 -7.78
CA ARG A 46 3.47 7.44 -8.57
C ARG A 46 2.17 7.19 -9.32
N GLN A 47 2.01 6.02 -9.94
CA GLN A 47 0.77 5.66 -10.61
C GLN A 47 -0.39 5.60 -9.62
N PHE A 48 -0.21 4.93 -8.48
CA PHE A 48 -1.20 4.82 -7.43
C PHE A 48 -1.63 6.21 -6.93
N MET A 49 -0.68 7.12 -6.65
CA MET A 49 -0.96 8.49 -6.21
C MET A 49 -1.60 9.38 -7.29
N ALA A 50 -1.27 9.16 -8.57
CA ALA A 50 -1.85 9.91 -9.69
C ALA A 50 -3.27 9.46 -10.04
N SER A 51 -3.70 8.32 -9.52
CA SER A 51 -5.01 7.73 -9.74
C SER A 51 -5.86 7.82 -8.48
N ASP A 52 -7.17 7.97 -8.62
CA ASP A 52 -8.12 7.81 -7.50
C ASP A 52 -8.25 6.32 -7.07
N MET A 53 -7.20 5.51 -7.26
CA MET A 53 -7.19 4.08 -6.95
C MET A 53 -7.38 3.82 -5.46
N GLU A 54 -6.91 4.70 -4.57
CA GLU A 54 -7.11 4.55 -3.13
C GLU A 54 -8.60 4.41 -2.78
N ASP A 55 -9.42 5.39 -3.19
CA ASP A 55 -10.86 5.38 -2.92
C ASP A 55 -11.57 4.20 -3.59
N GLN A 56 -11.17 3.87 -4.83
CA GLN A 56 -11.73 2.75 -5.55
C GLN A 56 -11.44 1.41 -4.86
N LEU A 57 -10.21 1.20 -4.40
CA LEU A 57 -9.79 -0.03 -3.71
C LEU A 57 -10.43 -0.11 -2.33
N LEU A 58 -10.44 0.97 -1.56
CA LEU A 58 -11.09 1.02 -0.25
C LEU A 58 -12.59 0.77 -0.34
N SER A 59 -13.26 1.34 -1.35
CA SER A 59 -14.68 1.10 -1.61
C SER A 59 -14.94 -0.39 -1.91
N GLN A 60 -14.08 -1.03 -2.71
CA GLN A 60 -14.22 -2.45 -3.03
C GLN A 60 -13.99 -3.36 -1.81
N VAL A 61 -12.98 -3.09 -0.98
CA VAL A 61 -12.78 -3.87 0.25
C VAL A 61 -13.93 -3.66 1.23
N ARG A 62 -14.39 -2.42 1.42
CA ARG A 62 -15.55 -2.13 2.28
C ARG A 62 -16.82 -2.79 1.76
N ALA A 63 -17.10 -2.73 0.46
CA ALA A 63 -18.26 -3.37 -0.14
C ALA A 63 -18.21 -4.90 0.04
N THR A 64 -17.04 -5.49 -0.14
CA THR A 64 -16.76 -6.92 0.11
C THR A 64 -17.06 -7.27 1.57
N TRP A 65 -16.63 -6.43 2.51
CA TRP A 65 -16.83 -6.60 3.95
C TRP A 65 -18.29 -6.47 4.39
N PHE A 66 -18.94 -5.36 4.05
CA PHE A 66 -20.32 -5.07 4.46
C PHE A 66 -21.32 -6.01 3.81
N LYS A 67 -21.09 -6.42 2.57
CA LYS A 67 -22.03 -7.27 1.82
C LYS A 67 -21.67 -8.75 1.85
N ARG A 68 -20.60 -9.16 2.54
CA ARG A 68 -20.03 -10.53 2.51
C ARG A 68 -19.82 -11.04 1.08
N ILE A 69 -19.49 -10.13 0.17
CA ILE A 69 -19.21 -10.46 -1.23
C ILE A 69 -17.76 -10.94 -1.30
N LYS A 70 -17.44 -11.84 -2.22
CA LYS A 70 -16.06 -12.29 -2.43
C LYS A 70 -15.29 -11.25 -3.24
N LEU A 71 -14.06 -10.97 -2.83
CA LEU A 71 -13.20 -9.99 -3.50
C LEU A 71 -12.72 -10.55 -4.85
N PRO A 72 -12.75 -9.79 -5.95
CA PRO A 72 -12.14 -10.23 -7.21
C PRO A 72 -10.65 -10.54 -7.01
N VAL A 73 -10.17 -11.64 -7.59
CA VAL A 73 -8.77 -12.07 -7.43
C VAL A 73 -7.77 -11.01 -7.92
N THR A 74 -8.12 -10.24 -8.95
CA THR A 74 -7.29 -9.14 -9.47
C THR A 74 -7.12 -8.05 -8.42
N VAL A 75 -8.23 -7.59 -7.83
CA VAL A 75 -8.25 -6.58 -6.78
C VAL A 75 -7.49 -7.06 -5.54
N TYR A 76 -7.67 -8.33 -5.17
CA TYR A 76 -6.91 -8.93 -4.06
C TYR A 76 -5.40 -8.89 -4.31
N ARG A 77 -4.95 -9.23 -5.53
CA ARG A 77 -3.51 -9.19 -5.89
C ARG A 77 -2.96 -7.77 -5.83
N GLU A 78 -3.69 -6.80 -6.37
CA GLU A 78 -3.31 -5.38 -6.31
C GLU A 78 -3.18 -4.91 -4.86
N LEU A 79 -4.15 -5.24 -4.00
CA LEU A 79 -4.09 -4.90 -2.59
C LEU A 79 -2.90 -5.55 -1.87
N MET A 80 -2.62 -6.82 -2.17
CA MET A 80 -1.48 -7.53 -1.59
C MET A 80 -0.15 -6.91 -2.03
N GLU A 81 -0.01 -6.55 -3.31
CA GLU A 81 1.17 -5.87 -3.82
C GLU A 81 1.37 -4.52 -3.13
N LEU A 82 0.32 -3.69 -3.05
CA LEU A 82 0.37 -2.42 -2.33
C LEU A 82 0.70 -2.60 -0.84
N ALA A 83 0.18 -3.66 -0.21
CA ALA A 83 0.51 -3.98 1.17
C ALA A 83 1.98 -4.35 1.37
N THR A 84 2.57 -5.14 0.46
CA THR A 84 4.01 -5.42 0.50
C THR A 84 4.84 -4.16 0.27
N ILE A 85 4.43 -3.30 -0.67
CA ILE A 85 5.11 -2.01 -0.92
C ILE A 85 5.06 -1.14 0.35
N TYR A 86 3.91 -1.07 1.03
CA TYR A 86 3.77 -0.35 2.29
C TYR A 86 4.75 -0.85 3.35
N GLU A 87 4.82 -2.17 3.55
CA GLU A 87 5.69 -2.81 4.53
C GLU A 87 7.17 -2.53 4.22
N GLU A 88 7.60 -2.67 2.97
CA GLU A 88 8.98 -2.32 2.56
C GLU A 88 9.28 -0.82 2.72
N LEU A 89 8.29 0.04 2.51
CA LEU A 89 8.46 1.48 2.64
C LEU A 89 8.55 1.91 4.11
N GLN A 90 7.76 1.30 5.00
CA GLN A 90 7.87 1.48 6.45
C GLN A 90 9.23 1.00 6.96
N ASP A 91 9.67 -0.18 6.53
CA ASP A 91 10.99 -0.72 6.89
C ASP A 91 12.13 0.24 6.48
N ALA A 92 12.06 0.80 5.27
CA ALA A 92 13.04 1.78 4.81
C ALA A 92 13.03 3.10 5.61
N LEU A 93 11.87 3.51 6.13
CA LEU A 93 11.72 4.69 6.99
C LEU A 93 12.24 4.43 8.42
N ASP A 94 11.95 3.25 8.98
CA ASP A 94 12.34 2.86 10.33
C ASP A 94 13.83 2.47 10.41
N HIS A 95 14.41 2.01 9.30
CA HIS A 95 15.79 1.56 9.20
C HIS A 95 16.55 2.28 8.06
N PRO A 96 16.78 3.60 8.20
CA PRO A 96 17.54 4.34 7.20
C PRO A 96 18.98 3.81 7.09
N PRO A 97 19.58 3.73 5.88
CA PRO A 97 20.99 3.39 5.73
C PRO A 97 21.85 4.37 6.54
N TYR A 98 22.78 3.79 7.31
CA TYR A 98 23.63 4.43 8.33
C TYR A 98 23.97 5.92 8.10
N GLY A 99 23.72 6.72 9.14
CA GLY A 99 24.26 8.09 9.28
C GLY A 99 23.25 9.21 9.12
N SER A 100 21.98 8.88 8.89
CA SER A 100 20.97 9.87 8.59
C SER A 100 19.86 9.91 9.63
N GLN A 101 20.25 10.31 10.83
CA GLN A 101 19.33 10.97 11.74
C GLN A 101 19.66 12.46 11.69
N PRO A 102 18.66 13.36 11.75
CA PRO A 102 18.92 14.79 11.91
C PRO A 102 19.73 15.09 13.18
#